data_AF-A0A962YCU2-F1
#
_entry.id   AF-A0A962YCU2-F1
#
_cell.length_a   1.000
_cell.length_b   1.000
_cell.length_c   1.000
_cell.angle_alpha   90.00
_cell.angle_beta   90.00
_cell.angle_gamma   90.00
#
_symmetry.space_group_name_H-M   'P 1'
#
loop_
_entity.id
_entity.type
_entity.pdbx_description
1 polymer ?
#
loop_
_entity_poly.entity_id
_entity_poly.type
_entity_poly.pdbx_seq_one_letter_code
_entity_poly.pdbx_strand_id
1 'polypeptide(L)'
;KFLVYNARKRQQGGDRAETYFERTECVAGVQDMRFQELMPDPLHWLGINRIDRFISMSNMKYDAIVGQGISIGERVPIPDYLVPDDAKVEIEAKKAAGYYTPDTPPDAAVLAATKGRGLSDY
;
A
#
# COMPACT_ATOMS: atom_id res chain seq x y z
N LYS A 1 11.86 5.51 -6.74
CA LYS A 1 11.64 5.16 -5.31
C LYS A 1 12.59 5.90 -4.36
N PHE A 2 13.92 5.84 -4.55
CA PHE A 2 14.88 6.53 -3.67
C PHE A 2 14.60 8.03 -3.47
N LEU A 3 14.33 8.77 -4.56
CA LEU A 3 13.98 10.20 -4.49
C LEU A 3 12.71 10.46 -3.67
N VAL A 4 11.70 9.61 -3.79
CA VAL A 4 10.44 9.71 -3.02
C VAL A 4 10.70 9.49 -1.53
N TYR A 5 11.47 8.47 -1.16
CA TYR A 5 11.81 8.22 0.25
C TYR A 5 12.59 9.37 0.87
N ASN A 6 13.54 9.95 0.14
CA ASN A 6 14.29 11.11 0.63
C ASN A 6 13.42 12.37 0.73
N ALA A 7 12.56 12.63 -0.25
CA ALA A 7 11.64 13.75 -0.22
C ALA A 7 10.67 13.65 0.97
N ARG A 8 10.13 12.46 1.24
CA ARG A 8 9.27 12.18 2.40
C ARG A 8 9.97 12.43 3.73
N LYS A 9 11.24 12.03 3.86
CA LYS A 9 12.00 12.23 5.11
C LYS A 9 12.42 13.69 5.33
N ARG A 10 12.70 14.43 4.25
CA ARG A 10 13.25 15.80 4.30
C ARG A 10 12.20 16.90 4.29
N GLN A 11 10.91 16.57 4.13
CA GLN A 11 9.85 17.57 4.21
C GLN A 11 9.71 18.12 5.63
N GLN A 12 9.13 19.32 5.74
CA GLN A 12 8.76 19.89 7.03
C GLN A 12 7.77 18.96 7.75
N GLY A 13 8.09 18.58 9.00
CA GLY A 13 7.27 17.65 9.78
C GLY A 13 7.63 16.17 9.62
N GLY A 14 8.62 15.82 8.79
CA GLY A 14 9.12 14.45 8.62
C GLY A 14 8.20 13.56 7.77
N ASP A 15 8.44 12.25 7.80
CA ASP A 15 7.65 11.28 7.04
C ASP A 15 6.27 11.06 7.70
N ARG A 16 5.19 11.51 7.05
CA ARG A 16 3.81 11.52 7.58
C ARG A 16 2.84 10.86 6.62
N ALA A 17 1.88 10.11 7.17
CA ALA A 17 0.95 9.31 6.38
C ALA A 17 0.04 10.18 5.50
N GLU A 18 -0.40 11.34 6.01
CA GLU A 18 -1.27 12.28 5.27
C GLU A 18 -0.65 12.77 3.93
N THR A 19 0.68 12.98 3.90
CA THR A 19 1.40 13.48 2.72
C THR A 19 1.97 12.37 1.84
N TYR A 20 1.68 11.10 2.14
CA TYR A 20 2.36 9.96 1.54
C TYR A 20 2.21 9.90 0.00
N PHE A 21 0.98 10.04 -0.50
CA PHE A 21 0.69 9.97 -1.93
C PHE A 21 1.14 11.23 -2.67
N GLU A 22 0.91 12.41 -2.08
CA GLU A 22 1.33 13.70 -2.62
C GLU A 22 2.85 13.71 -2.92
N ARG A 23 3.68 13.20 -2.01
CA ARG A 23 5.13 13.14 -2.23
C ARG A 23 5.55 12.19 -3.34
N THR A 24 4.79 11.13 -3.54
CA THR A 24 5.02 10.24 -4.68
C THR A 24 4.70 10.97 -5.98
N GLU A 25 3.55 11.64 -6.03
CA GLU A 25 3.08 12.40 -7.19
C GLU A 25 3.99 13.59 -7.54
N CYS A 26 4.46 14.38 -6.56
CA CYS A 26 5.38 15.49 -6.83
C CYS A 26 6.69 15.06 -7.49
N VAL A 27 7.17 13.84 -7.21
CA VAL A 27 8.45 13.33 -7.72
C VAL A 27 8.26 12.53 -9.00
N ALA A 28 7.18 11.75 -9.11
CA ALA A 28 6.97 10.80 -10.20
C ALA A 28 5.91 11.26 -11.21
N GLY A 29 5.17 12.34 -10.95
CA GLY A 29 4.06 12.83 -11.76
C GLY A 29 2.76 12.03 -11.64
N VAL A 30 2.82 10.83 -11.04
CA VAL A 30 1.68 9.95 -10.80
C VAL A 30 1.86 9.22 -9.47
N GLN A 31 0.75 8.77 -8.88
CA GLN A 31 0.77 8.03 -7.59
C GLN A 31 1.19 6.57 -7.76
N ASP A 32 0.91 5.95 -8.92
CA ASP A 32 1.34 4.61 -9.28
C ASP A 32 1.68 4.53 -10.78
N MET A 33 2.84 3.96 -11.10
CA MET A 33 3.30 3.75 -12.50
C MET A 33 3.12 2.29 -12.95
N ARG A 34 2.60 1.41 -12.08
CA ARG A 34 2.49 -0.02 -12.36
C ARG A 34 1.20 -0.30 -13.13
N PHE A 35 1.30 -1.19 -14.11
CA PHE A 35 0.16 -1.80 -14.79
C PHE A 35 -0.29 -3.03 -13.99
N GLN A 36 -1.20 -2.84 -13.04
CA GLN A 36 -1.69 -3.94 -12.19
C GLN A 36 -2.52 -4.94 -12.99
N GLU A 37 -3.08 -4.51 -14.11
CA GLU A 37 -3.89 -5.30 -15.03
C GLU A 37 -3.09 -6.43 -15.68
N LEU A 38 -1.76 -6.33 -15.79
CA LEU A 38 -0.92 -7.41 -16.33
C LEU A 38 -0.46 -8.41 -15.25
N MET A 39 -0.71 -8.11 -13.98
CA MET A 39 -0.28 -8.95 -12.87
C MET A 39 -0.91 -10.36 -12.85
N PRO A 40 -2.18 -10.57 -13.28
CA PRO A 40 -2.77 -11.91 -13.28
C PRO A 40 -2.30 -12.82 -14.42
N ASP A 41 -1.58 -12.32 -15.44
CA ASP A 41 -1.15 -13.12 -16.60
C ASP A 41 -0.37 -14.40 -16.22
N PRO A 42 0.60 -14.37 -15.28
CA PRO A 42 1.28 -15.58 -14.83
C PRO A 42 0.34 -16.56 -14.11
N LEU A 43 -0.72 -16.07 -13.44
CA LEU A 43 -1.71 -16.93 -12.78
C LEU A 43 -2.53 -17.69 -13.82
N HIS A 44 -2.94 -17.00 -14.89
CA HIS A 44 -3.61 -17.63 -16.03
C HIS A 44 -2.71 -18.63 -16.74
N TRP A 45 -1.43 -18.30 -16.93
CA TRP A 45 -0.47 -19.22 -17.53
C TRP A 45 -0.31 -20.51 -16.73
N LEU A 46 -0.38 -20.43 -15.40
CA LEU A 46 -0.37 -21.58 -14.49
C LEU A 46 -1.73 -22.31 -14.40
N GLY A 47 -2.77 -21.85 -15.10
CA GLY A 47 -4.10 -22.44 -15.06
C GLY A 47 -4.88 -22.18 -13.76
N ILE A 48 -4.48 -21.16 -12.98
CA ILE A 48 -5.14 -20.80 -11.71
C ILE A 48 -6.47 -20.11 -12.02
N ASN A 49 -7.56 -20.63 -11.46
CA ASN A 49 -8.92 -20.06 -11.57
C ASN A 49 -9.48 -19.59 -10.21
N ARG A 50 -8.80 -19.93 -9.11
CA ARG A 50 -9.20 -19.59 -7.76
C ARG A 50 -7.99 -19.44 -6.85
N ILE A 51 -8.03 -18.42 -6.00
CA ILE A 51 -7.10 -18.20 -4.90
C ILE A 51 -7.91 -18.28 -3.60
N ASP A 52 -7.68 -19.30 -2.79
CA ASP A 52 -8.41 -19.44 -1.53
C ASP A 52 -8.04 -18.37 -0.52
N ARG A 53 -6.75 -18.04 -0.41
CA ARG A 53 -6.24 -17.02 0.52
C ARG A 53 -5.36 -16.03 -0.21
N PHE A 54 -5.89 -14.83 -0.44
CA PHE A 54 -5.18 -13.74 -1.10
C PHE A 54 -4.52 -12.84 -0.07
N ILE A 55 -3.20 -13.00 0.09
CA ILE A 55 -2.39 -12.24 1.05
C ILE A 55 -2.05 -10.86 0.46
N SER A 56 -3.01 -9.93 0.53
CA SER A 56 -2.81 -8.55 0.08
C SER A 56 -3.96 -7.65 0.52
N MET A 57 -3.60 -6.45 0.97
CA MET A 57 -4.53 -5.38 1.32
C MET A 57 -4.88 -4.50 0.11
N SER A 58 -4.16 -4.62 -1.00
CA SER A 58 -4.34 -3.76 -2.19
C SER A 58 -5.64 -4.08 -2.93
N ASN A 59 -6.49 -3.06 -3.12
CA ASN A 59 -7.67 -3.17 -3.97
C ASN A 59 -7.30 -3.32 -5.44
N MET A 60 -6.36 -2.50 -5.97
CA MET A 60 -5.93 -2.63 -7.37
C MET A 60 -5.52 -4.05 -7.76
N LYS A 61 -4.79 -4.76 -6.88
CA LYS A 61 -4.44 -6.16 -7.14
C LYS A 61 -5.64 -7.10 -7.09
N TYR A 62 -6.51 -6.91 -6.10
CA TYR A 62 -7.74 -7.69 -5.96
C TYR A 62 -8.63 -7.52 -7.21
N ASP A 63 -8.87 -6.27 -7.61
CA ASP A 63 -9.70 -5.90 -8.75
C ASP A 63 -9.12 -6.43 -10.05
N ALA A 64 -7.80 -6.36 -10.25
CA ALA A 64 -7.14 -6.93 -11.42
C ALA A 64 -7.33 -8.45 -11.51
N ILE A 65 -7.20 -9.19 -10.40
CA ILE A 65 -7.36 -10.65 -10.38
C ILE A 65 -8.81 -11.05 -10.64
N VAL A 66 -9.74 -10.46 -9.91
CA VAL A 66 -11.18 -10.78 -10.05
C VAL A 66 -11.71 -10.35 -11.40
N GLY A 67 -11.26 -9.19 -11.91
CA GLY A 67 -11.63 -8.67 -13.23
C GLY A 67 -11.22 -9.56 -14.39
N GLN A 68 -10.22 -10.44 -14.21
CA GLN A 68 -9.83 -11.44 -15.20
C GLN A 68 -10.43 -12.83 -14.95
N GLY A 69 -11.40 -12.94 -14.04
CA GLY A 69 -12.16 -14.17 -13.81
C GLY A 69 -11.50 -15.16 -12.84
N ILE A 70 -10.44 -14.77 -12.14
CA ILE A 70 -9.87 -15.58 -11.05
C ILE A 70 -10.61 -15.24 -9.76
N SER A 71 -11.29 -16.22 -9.18
CA SER A 71 -12.04 -16.04 -7.94
C SER A 71 -11.11 -15.94 -6.72
N ILE A 72 -11.46 -15.09 -5.74
CA ILE A 72 -10.75 -14.97 -4.47
C ILE A 72 -11.70 -15.38 -3.34
N GLY A 73 -11.28 -16.31 -2.50
CA GLY A 73 -12.04 -16.77 -1.33
C GLY A 73 -11.95 -15.77 -0.16
N GLU A 74 -10.77 -15.71 0.47
CA GLU A 74 -10.48 -14.85 1.61
C GLU A 74 -9.38 -13.84 1.26
N ARG A 75 -9.59 -12.56 1.62
CA ARG A 75 -8.52 -11.56 1.62
C ARG A 75 -7.88 -11.53 3.00
N VAL A 76 -6.57 -11.73 3.06
CA VAL A 76 -5.83 -11.78 4.32
C VAL A 76 -4.94 -10.54 4.42
N PRO A 77 -5.13 -9.66 5.42
CA PRO A 77 -4.27 -8.52 5.64
C PRO A 77 -2.89 -8.98 6.13
N ILE A 78 -1.89 -8.11 5.99
CA ILE A 78 -0.57 -8.36 6.60
C ILE A 78 -0.73 -8.19 8.12
N PRO A 79 -0.35 -9.17 8.94
CA PRO A 79 -0.37 -9.03 10.39
C PRO A 79 0.50 -7.86 10.87
N ASP A 80 0.03 -7.08 11.84
CA ASP A 80 0.73 -5.88 12.32
C ASP A 80 2.16 -6.16 12.83
N TYR A 81 2.38 -7.32 13.45
CA TYR A 81 3.70 -7.72 13.93
C TYR A 81 4.71 -8.02 12.81
N LEU A 82 4.25 -8.19 11.56
CA LEU A 82 5.09 -8.33 10.38
C LEU A 82 5.32 -7.00 9.64
N VAL A 83 4.68 -5.91 10.07
CA VAL A 83 4.85 -4.58 9.48
C VAL A 83 6.04 -3.90 10.17
N PRO A 84 7.15 -3.63 9.45
CA PRO A 84 8.26 -2.88 10.02
C PRO A 84 7.83 -1.47 10.40
N ASP A 85 8.48 -0.88 11.41
CA ASP A 85 8.14 0.47 11.87
C ASP A 85 8.19 1.52 10.75
N ASP A 86 9.15 1.40 9.83
CA ASP A 86 9.24 2.27 8.64
C ASP A 86 8.05 2.17 7.68
N ALA A 87 7.40 1.02 7.65
CA ALA A 87 6.28 0.75 6.75
C ALA A 87 4.95 1.23 7.34
N LYS A 88 4.88 1.56 8.64
CA LYS A 88 3.64 2.00 9.30
C LYS A 88 3.03 3.23 8.63
N VAL A 89 3.86 4.22 8.27
CA VAL A 89 3.40 5.42 7.53
C VAL A 89 2.74 5.04 6.22
N GLU A 90 3.34 4.11 5.48
CA GLU A 90 2.82 3.65 4.19
C GLU A 90 1.53 2.83 4.34
N ILE A 91 1.46 1.98 5.37
CA ILE A 91 0.29 1.15 5.66
C ILE A 91 -0.91 2.00 6.07
N GLU A 92 -0.73 2.92 7.03
CA GLU A 92 -1.82 3.78 7.51
C GLU A 92 -2.34 4.72 6.40
N ALA A 93 -1.44 5.30 5.60
CA ALA A 93 -1.83 6.10 4.44
C ALA A 93 -2.68 5.28 3.44
N LYS A 94 -2.29 4.03 3.18
CA LYS A 94 -3.01 3.15 2.26
C LYS A 94 -4.35 2.68 2.82
N LYS A 95 -4.44 2.34 4.11
CA LYS A 95 -5.70 2.01 4.78
C LYS A 95 -6.68 3.19 4.66
N ALA A 96 -6.22 4.43 4.91
CA ALA A 96 -7.04 5.63 4.72
C ALA A 96 -7.47 5.85 3.26
N ALA A 97 -6.62 5.50 2.29
CA ALA A 97 -6.98 5.52 0.87
C ALA A 97 -7.90 4.36 0.44
N GLY A 98 -8.43 3.60 1.39
CA GLY A 98 -9.45 2.56 1.15
C GLY A 98 -8.89 1.16 0.92
N TYR A 99 -7.60 0.90 1.18
CA TYR A 99 -7.07 -0.47 1.12
C TYR A 99 -7.81 -1.37 2.11
N TYR A 100 -7.95 -2.64 1.74
CA TYR A 100 -8.64 -3.62 2.56
C TYR A 100 -7.99 -3.78 3.92
N THR A 101 -8.78 -3.61 4.94
CA THR A 101 -8.47 -3.84 6.34
C THR A 101 -9.73 -4.40 7.01
N PRO A 102 -9.62 -5.41 7.88
CA PRO A 102 -10.77 -5.87 8.67
C PRO A 102 -11.20 -4.82 9.71
N ASP A 103 -10.27 -3.94 10.11
CA ASP A 103 -10.48 -2.90 11.11
C ASP A 103 -10.99 -1.59 10.48
N THR A 104 -11.53 -0.68 11.32
CA THR A 104 -11.95 0.65 10.89
C THR A 104 -10.76 1.43 10.28
N PRO A 105 -10.90 2.03 9.08
CA PRO A 105 -9.85 2.85 8.50
C PRO A 105 -9.42 3.99 9.45
N PRO A 106 -8.12 4.33 9.49
CA PRO A 106 -7.61 5.38 10.37
C PRO A 106 -8.20 6.75 10.00
N ASP A 107 -8.54 7.54 11.01
CA ASP A 107 -9.03 8.90 10.83
C ASP A 107 -7.91 9.92 10.58
N ALA A 108 -8.26 11.16 10.28
CA ALA A 108 -7.30 12.23 9.99
C ALA A 108 -6.34 12.51 11.17
N ALA A 109 -6.78 12.30 12.42
CA ALA A 109 -5.94 12.53 13.60
C ALA A 109 -4.87 11.44 13.73
N VAL A 110 -5.24 10.17 13.51
CA VAL A 110 -4.32 9.03 13.49
C VAL A 110 -3.29 9.17 12.36
N LEU A 111 -3.72 9.62 11.18
CA LEU A 111 -2.82 9.86 10.04
C LEU A 111 -1.81 10.97 10.31
N ALA A 112 -2.24 12.05 10.97
CA ALA A 112 -1.37 13.17 11.31
C ALA A 112 -0.34 12.80 12.39
N ALA A 113 -0.72 11.93 13.32
CA ALA A 113 0.12 11.43 14.41
C ALA A 113 1.11 10.36 13.95
N THR A 114 0.80 9.60 12.90
CA THR A 114 1.66 8.55 12.35
C THR A 114 2.89 9.16 11.69
N LYS A 115 4.06 8.93 12.30
CA LYS A 115 5.36 9.43 11.85
C LYS A 115 6.33 8.28 11.61
N GLY A 116 7.09 8.37 10.52
CA GLY A 116 8.18 7.45 10.20
C GLY A 116 9.45 7.77 10.97
N ARG A 117 10.48 6.91 10.83
CA ARG A 117 11.79 7.12 11.47
C ARG A 117 12.47 8.41 11.03
N GLY A 118 13.24 9.01 11.95
CA GLY A 118 14.03 10.20 11.70
C GLY A 118 15.27 9.93 10.84
N LEU A 119 15.86 11.01 10.33
CA LEU A 119 17.12 10.95 9.56
C LEU A 119 18.32 10.46 10.40
N SER A 120 18.23 10.59 11.73
CA SER A 120 19.26 10.20 12.71
C SER A 120 19.24 8.73 13.12
N ASP A 121 18.20 7.99 12.74
CA ASP A 121 17.89 6.68 13.35
C ASP A 121 18.38 5.50 12.48
N TYR A 122 19.47 5.70 11.73
CA TYR A 122 20.11 4.74 10.80
C TYR A 122 21.56 4.46 11.15
#